data_AF-A0A377U2T4-F1
#
_entry.id   AF-A0A377U2T4-F1
#
_cell.length_a   1.000
_cell.length_b   1.000
_cell.length_c   1.000
_cell.angle_alpha   90.00
_cell.angle_beta   90.00
_cell.angle_gamma   90.00
#
_symmetry.space_group_name_H-M   'P 1'
#
loop_
_entity.id
_entity.type
_entity.pdbx_description
1 polymer ?
#
loop_
_entity_poly.entity_id
_entity_poly.type
_entity_poly.pdbx_seq_one_letter_code
_entity_poly.pdbx_strand_id
1 'polypeptide(L)'
;MNCPPEQRDALNQAAEDLNQRLQDLKERTRVTNTEQLVFIAALNISYELTQEKAKTRDYASSMEQRIRMLQQTIEQALLEQGRISEKPGSKF
;
A
#
# COMPACT_ATOMS: atom_id res chain seq x y z
N MET A 1 -4.68 -17.14 -23.87
CA MET A 1 -3.74 -16.52 -22.91
C MET A 1 -2.49 -17.37 -22.86
N ASN A 2 -1.34 -16.83 -23.26
CA ASN A 2 -0.07 -17.49 -23.02
C ASN A 2 0.35 -17.18 -21.58
N CYS A 3 0.18 -18.16 -20.69
CA CYS A 3 0.55 -18.04 -19.28
C CYS A 3 1.74 -18.98 -19.02
N PRO A 4 2.90 -18.47 -18.56
CA PRO A 4 3.99 -19.31 -18.09
C PRO A 4 3.51 -20.25 -16.97
N PRO A 5 4.07 -21.47 -16.83
CA PRO A 5 3.64 -22.41 -15.81
C PRO A 5 3.63 -21.81 -14.40
N GLU A 6 4.61 -20.95 -14.11
CA GLU A 6 4.80 -20.27 -12.82
C GLU A 6 3.69 -19.24 -12.49
N GLN A 7 3.01 -18.72 -13.50
CA GLN A 7 1.95 -17.71 -13.32
C GLN A 7 0.55 -18.32 -13.37
N ARG A 8 0.44 -19.63 -13.59
CA ARG A 8 -0.84 -20.30 -13.85
C ARG A 8 -1.78 -20.22 -12.66
N ASP A 9 -1.25 -20.39 -11.45
CA ASP A 9 -2.05 -20.30 -10.23
C ASP A 9 -2.55 -18.87 -9.97
N ALA A 10 -1.67 -17.88 -10.18
CA ALA A 10 -2.05 -16.47 -10.06
C ALA A 10 -3.12 -16.09 -11.10
N LEU A 11 -3.02 -16.60 -12.32
CA LEU A 11 -4.02 -16.37 -13.36
C LEU A 11 -5.35 -17.05 -13.02
N ASN A 12 -5.33 -18.28 -12.53
CA ASN A 12 -6.53 -18.99 -12.08
C ASN A 12 -7.23 -18.23 -10.94
N GLN A 13 -6.46 -17.74 -9.97
CA GLN A 13 -6.98 -16.93 -8.87
C GLN A 13 -7.60 -15.63 -9.37
N ALA A 14 -6.98 -14.96 -10.34
CA ALA A 14 -7.54 -13.75 -10.96
C ALA A 14 -8.83 -14.03 -11.73
N ALA A 15 -8.92 -15.18 -12.41
CA ALA A 15 -10.14 -15.60 -13.10
C ALA A 15 -11.27 -15.89 -12.11
N GLU A 16 -10.97 -16.54 -10.99
CA GLU A 16 -11.95 -16.84 -9.94
C GLU A 16 -12.43 -15.58 -9.23
N ASP A 17 -11.54 -14.64 -8.92
CA ASP A 17 -11.89 -13.32 -8.36
C ASP A 17 -12.81 -12.53 -9.32
N LEU A 18 -12.47 -12.49 -10.61
CA LEU A 18 -13.30 -11.84 -11.62
C LEU A 18 -14.70 -12.50 -11.68
N ASN A 19 -14.76 -13.83 -11.66
CA ASN A 19 -16.02 -14.56 -11.75
C ASN A 19 -16.92 -14.27 -10.53
N GLN A 20 -16.35 -14.28 -9.33
CA GLN A 20 -17.07 -13.93 -8.10
C GLN A 20 -17.60 -12.49 -8.15
N ARG A 21 -16.76 -11.53 -8.55
CA ARG A 21 -17.15 -10.12 -8.68
C ARG A 21 -18.29 -9.92 -9.66
N LEU A 22 -18.28 -10.62 -10.80
CA LEU A 22 -19.36 -10.56 -11.78
C LEU A 22 -20.66 -11.14 -11.23
N GLN A 23 -20.58 -12.23 -10.46
CA GLN A 23 -21.74 -12.84 -9.82
C GLN A 23 -22.35 -11.92 -8.75
N ASP A 24 -21.52 -11.35 -7.87
CA ASP A 24 -21.96 -10.38 -6.86
C ASP A 24 -22.58 -9.14 -7.52
N LEU A 25 -21.97 -8.65 -8.60
CA LEU A 25 -22.47 -7.48 -9.33
C LEU A 25 -23.82 -7.77 -9.98
N LYS A 26 -23.99 -8.97 -10.56
CA LYS A 26 -25.26 -9.43 -11.13
C LYS A 26 -26.37 -9.47 -10.08
N GLU A 27 -26.09 -10.00 -8.89
CA GLU A 27 -27.04 -10.08 -7.78
C GLU A 27 -27.43 -8.70 -7.25
N ARG A 28 -26.46 -7.79 -7.10
CA ARG A 28 -26.69 -6.45 -6.54
C ARG A 28 -27.38 -5.49 -7.50
N THR A 29 -26.99 -5.51 -8.77
CA THR A 29 -27.46 -4.52 -9.77
C THR A 29 -28.65 -5.01 -10.58
N ARG A 30 -28.96 -6.32 -10.55
CA ARG A 30 -29.95 -6.99 -11.41
C ARG A 30 -29.67 -6.85 -12.91
N VAL A 31 -28.48 -6.39 -13.30
CA VAL A 31 -28.05 -6.34 -14.69
C VAL A 31 -27.77 -7.77 -15.17
N THR A 32 -28.42 -8.17 -16.25
CA THR A 32 -28.28 -9.51 -16.84
C THR A 32 -27.31 -9.55 -18.03
N ASN A 33 -26.96 -8.39 -18.59
CA ASN A 33 -26.02 -8.30 -19.69
C ASN A 33 -24.58 -8.47 -19.18
N THR A 34 -23.96 -9.58 -19.54
CA THR A 34 -22.59 -9.93 -19.17
C THR A 34 -21.56 -8.90 -19.61
N GLU A 35 -21.69 -8.31 -20.79
CA GLU A 35 -20.75 -7.31 -21.29
C GLU A 35 -20.77 -6.06 -20.42
N GLN A 36 -21.96 -5.59 -20.03
CA GLN A 36 -22.11 -4.47 -19.11
C GLN A 36 -21.54 -4.78 -17.72
N LEU A 37 -21.78 -5.99 -17.20
CA LEU A 37 -21.20 -6.43 -15.93
C LEU A 37 -19.65 -6.41 -15.97
N VAL A 38 -19.06 -6.87 -17.08
CA VAL A 38 -17.60 -6.85 -17.28
C VAL A 38 -17.06 -5.43 -17.32
N PHE A 39 -17.71 -4.50 -18.03
CA PHE A 39 -17.28 -3.10 -18.04
C PHE A 39 -17.31 -2.48 -16.64
N ILE A 40 -18.37 -2.72 -15.87
CA ILE A 40 -18.50 -2.21 -14.51
C ILE A 40 -17.43 -2.85 -13.60
N ALA A 41 -17.22 -4.16 -13.70
CA ALA A 41 -16.19 -4.86 -12.93
C ALA A 41 -14.79 -4.32 -13.24
N ALA A 42 -14.46 -4.11 -14.52
CA ALA A 42 -13.18 -3.53 -14.94
C ALA A 42 -12.98 -2.11 -14.38
N LEU A 43 -14.03 -1.29 -14.37
CA LEU A 43 -13.98 0.07 -13.81
C LEU A 43 -13.76 0.04 -12.30
N ASN A 44 -14.48 -0.83 -11.58
CA ASN A 44 -14.32 -1.01 -10.14
C ASN A 44 -12.91 -1.50 -9.79
N ILE A 45 -12.38 -2.50 -10.51
CA ILE A 45 -11.02 -3.01 -10.30
C ILE A 45 -9.98 -1.92 -10.55
N SER A 46 -10.16 -1.12 -11.60
CA SER A 46 -9.26 0.01 -11.91
C SER A 46 -9.28 1.07 -10.80
N TYR A 47 -10.46 1.34 -10.26
CA TYR A 47 -10.63 2.25 -9.13
C TYR A 47 -9.99 1.70 -7.83
N GLU A 48 -10.21 0.43 -7.51
CA GLU A 48 -9.59 -0.25 -6.37
C GLU A 48 -8.06 -0.24 -6.47
N LEU A 49 -7.49 -0.57 -7.63
CA LEU A 49 -6.05 -0.51 -7.87
C LEU A 49 -5.49 0.90 -7.68
N THR A 50 -6.25 1.92 -8.10
CA THR A 50 -5.84 3.33 -7.94
C THR A 50 -5.83 3.72 -6.46
N GLN A 51 -6.85 3.30 -5.70
CA GLN A 51 -6.89 3.51 -4.25
C GLN A 51 -5.76 2.78 -3.53
N GLU A 52 -5.46 1.53 -3.86
CA GLU A 52 -4.38 0.77 -3.23
C GLU A 52 -3.00 1.38 -3.52
N LYS A 53 -2.78 1.89 -4.74
CA LYS A 53 -1.57 2.67 -5.07
C LYS A 53 -1.47 3.95 -4.24
N ALA A 54 -2.58 4.66 -4.05
CA ALA A 54 -2.61 5.85 -3.21
C ALA A 54 -2.29 5.52 -1.74
N LYS A 55 -2.93 4.48 -1.16
CA LYS A 55 -2.64 4.01 0.20
C LYS A 55 -1.17 3.63 0.37
N THR A 56 -0.60 2.93 -0.61
CA THR A 56 0.82 2.52 -0.58
C THR A 56 1.74 3.76 -0.56
N ARG A 57 1.44 4.78 -1.37
CA ARG A 57 2.19 6.03 -1.40
C ARG A 57 2.08 6.79 -0.07
N ASP A 58 0.87 6.88 0.47
CA ASP A 58 0.63 7.60 1.71
C ASP A 58 1.32 6.90 2.90
N TYR A 59 1.30 5.56 2.90
CA TYR A 59 2.05 4.74 3.86
C TYR A 59 3.56 4.98 3.75
N ALA A 60 4.12 4.99 2.54
CA ALA A 60 5.53 5.25 2.32
C ALA A 60 5.94 6.65 2.82
N SER A 61 5.14 7.68 2.50
CA SER A 61 5.35 9.06 2.98
C SER A 61 5.30 9.17 4.50
N SER A 62 4.31 8.52 5.14
CA SER A 62 4.20 8.48 6.60
C SER A 62 5.41 7.82 7.25
N MET A 63 5.88 6.71 6.69
CA MET A 63 7.07 6.00 7.18
C MET A 63 8.33 6.86 7.05
N GLU A 64 8.49 7.53 5.91
CA GLU A 64 9.62 8.43 5.66
C GLU A 64 9.66 9.58 6.68
N GLN A 65 8.50 10.18 7.00
CA GLN A 65 8.40 11.19 8.05
C GLN A 65 8.80 10.63 9.43
N ARG A 66 8.37 9.41 9.77
CA ARG A 66 8.75 8.76 11.02
C ARG A 66 10.25 8.50 11.10
N ILE A 67 10.86 8.04 10.00
CA ILE A 67 12.32 7.82 9.92
C ILE A 67 13.06 9.14 10.14
N ARG A 68 12.64 10.24 9.49
CA ARG A 68 13.22 11.57 9.69
C ARG A 68 13.14 12.02 11.15
N MET A 69 12.00 11.84 11.81
CA MET A 69 11.85 12.21 13.22
C MET A 69 12.79 11.40 14.12
N LEU A 70 12.94 10.10 13.86
CA LEU A 70 13.88 9.25 14.61
C LEU A 70 15.33 9.69 14.40
N GLN A 71 15.72 10.01 13.16
CA GLN A 71 17.06 10.54 12.84
C GLN A 71 17.33 11.83 13.60
N GLN A 72 16.42 12.80 13.54
CA GLN A 72 16.55 14.06 14.29
C GLN A 72 16.66 13.83 15.79
N THR A 73 15.87 12.90 16.35
CA THR A 73 15.92 12.58 17.77
C THR A 73 17.29 12.00 18.17
N ILE A 74 17.85 11.12 17.34
CA ILE A 74 19.19 10.55 17.56
C ILE A 74 20.26 11.65 17.48
N GLU A 75 20.20 12.51 16.46
CA GLU A 75 21.14 13.62 16.30
C GLU A 75 21.10 14.58 17.51
N GLN A 76 19.91 14.92 18.01
CA GLN A 76 19.76 15.76 19.19
C GLN A 76 20.35 15.10 20.45
N ALA A 77 20.08 13.81 20.65
CA ALA A 77 20.64 13.07 21.80
C ALA A 77 22.17 13.01 21.76
N LEU A 78 22.76 12.82 20.58
CA LEU A 78 24.22 12.83 20.39
C LEU A 78 24.83 14.22 20.64
N LEU A 79 24.18 15.29 20.17
CA LEU A 79 24.62 16.67 20.44
C LEU A 79 24.57 16.99 21.93
N GLU A 80 23.50 16.59 22.61
CA GLU A 80 23.36 16.78 24.06
C GLU A 80 24.44 16.02 24.83
N GLN A 81 24.74 14.77 24.45
CA GLN A 81 25.80 13.97 25.06
C GLN A 81 27.19 14.60 24.86
N GLY A 82 27.50 15.11 23.65
CA GLY A 82 28.74 15.84 23.39
C GLY A 82 28.88 17.07 24.28
N ARG A 83 27.79 17.83 24.44
CA ARG A 83 27.75 19.03 25.28
C ARG A 83 27.92 18.76 26.78
N ILE A 84 27.44 17.61 27.25
CA ILE A 84 27.63 17.15 28.63
C ILE A 84 29.09 16.71 28.85
N SER A 85 29.69 16.01 27.88
CA SER A 85 31.08 15.54 27.95
C SER A 85 32.12 16.67 27.86
N GLU A 86 31.77 17.81 27.26
CA GLU A 86 32.67 18.97 27.12
C GLU A 86 32.65 19.95 28.32
N LYS A 87 31.74 19.80 29.29
CA LYS A 87 31.81 20.61 30.51
C LYS A 87 33.02 20.18 31.34
N PRO A 88 34.08 21.01 31.47
CA PRO A 88 35.17 20.71 32.38
C PRO A 88 34.59 20.70 33.79
N GLY A 89 34.89 19.66 34.56
CA GLY A 89 34.44 19.52 35.95
C GLY A 89 34.60 20.85 36.67
N SER A 90 33.48 21.39 37.17
CA SER A 90 33.51 22.56 38.06
C SER A 90 34.41 22.19 39.23
N LYS A 91 35.62 22.75 39.23
CA LYS A 91 36.55 22.63 40.35
C LYS A 91 35.90 23.36 41.52
N PHE A 92 35.62 22.59 42.57
CA PHE A 92 35.35 23.08 43.92
C PHE A 92 36.59 23.80 44.47
#